data_AF-A0A6B3EKQ9-F1
#
_entry.id   AF-A0A6B3EKQ9-F1
#
_cell.length_a   1.000
_cell.length_b   1.000
_cell.length_c   1.000
_cell.angle_alpha   90.00
_cell.angle_beta   90.00
_cell.angle_gamma   90.00
#
_symmetry.space_group_name_H-M   'P 1'
#
loop_
_entity.id
_entity.type
_entity.pdbx_description
1 polymer ?
#
loop_
_entity_poly.entity_id
_entity_poly.type
_entity_poly.pdbx_seq_one_letter_code
_entity_poly.pdbx_strand_id
1 'polypeptide(L)'
;IQQELWRRGIPCAVVPAAAVARYAAGRSHAARGEIRSAVRERYRMEPEGPARYVMSSAVALWAMAEHHYVTPPAPVEGWHARALSLVH
;
A
#
# COMPACT_ATOMS: atom_id res chain seq x y z
N ILE A 1 11.78 -12.87 5.62
CA ILE A 1 11.01 -11.73 6.19
C ILE A 1 9.80 -12.23 6.98
N GLN A 2 8.85 -12.98 6.41
CA GLN A 2 7.67 -13.48 7.14
C GLN A 2 8.03 -14.30 8.39
N GLN A 3 8.98 -15.24 8.28
CA GLN A 3 9.46 -16.01 9.44
C GLN A 3 10.05 -15.13 10.54
N GLU A 4 10.71 -14.03 10.17
CA GLU A 4 11.30 -13.08 11.13
C GLU A 4 10.20 -12.26 11.83
N LEU A 5 9.19 -11.81 11.08
CA LEU A 5 8.01 -11.13 11.65
C LEU A 5 7.25 -12.06 12.61
N TRP A 6 7.07 -13.33 12.23
CA TRP A 6 6.46 -14.35 13.08
C TRP A 6 7.23 -14.56 14.38
N ARG A 7 8.56 -14.70 14.33
CA ARG A 7 9.41 -14.83 15.53
C ARG A 7 9.31 -13.63 16.46
N ARG A 8 9.03 -12.44 15.93
CA ARG A 8 8.83 -11.20 16.69
C ARG A 8 7.39 -11.01 17.18
N GLY A 9 6.49 -11.95 16.91
CA GLY A 9 5.06 -11.83 17.26
C GLY A 9 4.34 -10.73 16.49
N ILE A 10 4.86 -10.33 15.33
CA ILE A 10 4.25 -9.29 14.49
C ILE A 10 3.35 -9.98 13.45
N PRO A 11 2.02 -9.77 13.50
CA PRO A 11 1.13 -10.28 12.46
C PRO A 11 1.53 -9.74 11.09
N CYS A 12 1.53 -10.60 10.07
CA CYS A 12 1.83 -10.20 8.71
C CYS A 12 0.80 -10.77 7.72
N ALA A 13 0.36 -9.93 6.80
CA ALA A 13 -0.48 -10.32 5.66
C ALA A 13 0.35 -10.32 4.37
N VAL A 14 0.04 -11.22 3.44
CA VAL A 14 0.65 -11.25 2.11
C VAL A 14 -0.26 -10.52 1.15
N VAL A 15 0.21 -9.39 0.64
CA VAL A 15 -0.56 -8.56 -0.30
C VAL A 15 0.11 -8.62 -1.67
N PRO A 16 -0.62 -9.00 -2.73
CA PRO A 16 -0.08 -8.99 -4.08
C PRO A 16 0.37 -7.59 -4.50
N ALA A 17 1.52 -7.49 -5.19
CA ALA A 17 2.03 -6.20 -5.67
C ALA A 17 1.01 -5.46 -6.58
N ALA A 18 0.21 -6.22 -7.35
CA ALA A 18 -0.86 -5.68 -8.18
C ALA A 18 -1.99 -5.03 -7.37
N ALA A 19 -2.27 -5.53 -6.17
CA ALA A 19 -3.23 -4.94 -5.25
C ALA A 19 -2.69 -3.62 -4.70
N VAL A 20 -1.43 -3.57 -4.27
CA VAL A 20 -0.76 -2.35 -3.80
C VAL A 20 -0.76 -1.26 -4.89
N ALA A 21 -0.36 -1.63 -6.11
CA ALA A 21 -0.34 -0.73 -7.26
C ALA A 21 -1.75 -0.20 -7.57
N ARG A 22 -2.76 -1.08 -7.60
CA ARG A 22 -4.15 -0.71 -7.84
C ARG A 22 -4.69 0.21 -6.76
N TYR A 23 -4.41 -0.08 -5.50
CA TYR A 23 -4.89 0.72 -4.38
C TYR A 23 -4.29 2.12 -4.40
N ALA A 24 -2.97 2.22 -4.58
CA ALA A 24 -2.26 3.50 -4.56
C ALA A 24 -2.63 4.37 -5.77
N ALA A 25 -2.48 3.81 -6.98
CA ALA A 25 -2.47 4.56 -8.24
C ALA A 25 -3.64 4.23 -9.19
N GLY A 26 -4.61 3.42 -8.75
CA GLY A 26 -5.83 3.16 -9.52
C GLY A 26 -5.65 2.17 -10.67
N ARG A 27 -4.51 1.47 -10.75
CA ARG A 27 -4.24 0.45 -11.79
C ARG A 27 -3.19 -0.59 -11.34
N SER A 28 -3.31 -1.83 -11.80
CA SER A 28 -2.53 -2.97 -11.28
C SER A 28 -1.07 -3.05 -11.71
N HIS A 29 -0.67 -2.27 -12.71
CA HIS A 29 0.70 -2.26 -13.26
C HIS A 29 1.36 -0.89 -13.13
N ALA A 30 1.02 -0.13 -12.09
CA ALA A 30 1.66 1.15 -11.82
C ALA A 30 3.15 0.96 -11.51
N ALA A 31 4.00 1.78 -12.11
CA ALA A 31 5.43 1.79 -11.84
C ALA A 31 5.71 2.34 -10.42
N ARG A 32 6.89 2.02 -9.88
CA ARG A 32 7.31 2.46 -8.54
C ARG A 32 7.26 3.99 -8.36
N GLY A 33 7.61 4.75 -9.40
CA GLY A 33 7.54 6.20 -9.40
C GLY A 33 6.12 6.74 -9.29
N GLU A 34 5.17 6.08 -9.95
CA GLU A 34 3.76 6.47 -9.94
C GLU A 34 3.11 6.19 -8.58
N ILE A 35 3.44 5.05 -7.97
CA ILE A 35 3.01 4.74 -6.60
C ILE A 35 3.53 5.83 -5.64
N ARG A 36 4.80 6.25 -5.77
CA ARG A 36 5.37 7.33 -4.95
C ARG A 36 4.64 8.65 -5.17
N SER A 37 4.37 9.03 -6.42
CA SER A 37 3.62 10.26 -6.73
C SER A 37 2.22 10.23 -6.12
N ALA A 38 1.50 9.12 -6.28
CA ALA A 38 0.17 8.94 -5.71
C ALA A 38 0.19 9.00 -4.17
N VAL A 39 1.21 8.43 -3.52
CA VAL A 39 1.39 8.51 -2.07
C VAL A 39 1.62 9.93 -1.59
N ARG A 40 2.47 10.69 -2.28
CA ARG A 40 2.71 12.12 -1.96
C ARG A 40 1.43 12.94 -2.10
N GLU A 41 0.68 12.70 -3.16
CA GLU A 41 -0.55 13.42 -3.44
C GLU A 41 -1.66 13.09 -2.43
N ARG A 42 -1.91 11.80 -2.20
CA ARG A 42 -3.06 11.34 -1.40
C ARG A 42 -2.82 11.40 0.10
N TYR A 43 -1.60 11.05 0.53
CA TYR A 43 -1.29 10.91 1.95
C TYR A 43 -0.36 12.01 2.48
N ARG A 44 0.08 12.93 1.61
CA ARG A 44 1.03 14.02 1.97
C ARG A 44 2.32 13.53 2.62
N MET A 45 2.67 12.26 2.38
CA MET A 45 3.92 11.67 2.85
C MET A 45 4.97 11.74 1.76
N GLU A 46 6.19 12.12 2.11
CA GLU A 46 7.32 12.22 1.18
C GLU A 46 8.37 11.15 1.47
N PRO A 47 8.24 9.94 0.89
CA PRO A 47 9.32 8.96 0.94
C PRO A 47 10.57 9.47 0.23
N GLU A 48 11.69 9.50 0.93
CA GLU A 48 12.98 9.99 0.44
C GLU A 48 14.11 8.96 0.55
N GLY A 49 15.27 9.29 0.01
CA GLY A 49 16.47 8.45 0.06
C GLY A 49 16.44 7.22 -0.87
N PRO A 50 17.42 6.31 -0.70
CA PRO A 50 17.58 5.13 -1.56
C PRO A 50 16.37 4.18 -1.53
N ALA A 51 15.69 4.07 -0.39
CA ALA A 51 14.57 3.16 -0.19
C ALA A 51 13.19 3.78 -0.48
N ARG A 52 13.12 5.01 -0.99
CA ARG A 52 11.88 5.78 -1.20
C ARG A 52 10.76 5.01 -1.90
N TYR A 53 11.08 4.15 -2.86
CA TYR A 53 10.07 3.37 -3.58
C TYR A 53 9.47 2.25 -2.73
N VAL A 54 10.28 1.58 -1.92
CA VAL A 54 9.81 0.56 -0.97
C VAL A 54 8.96 1.22 0.11
N MET A 55 9.43 2.34 0.64
CA MET A 55 8.68 3.16 1.61
C MET A 55 7.33 3.61 1.04
N SER A 56 7.26 4.02 -0.24
CA SER A 56 5.99 4.40 -0.89
C SER A 56 5.01 3.23 -0.94
N SER A 57 5.46 2.04 -1.33
CA SER A 57 4.62 0.84 -1.29
C SER A 57 4.20 0.48 0.14
N ALA A 58 5.06 0.72 1.14
CA ALA A 58 4.73 0.49 2.55
C ALA A 58 3.63 1.45 3.04
N VAL A 59 3.65 2.72 2.64
CA VAL A 59 2.56 3.66 2.95
C VAL A 59 1.25 3.21 2.32
N ALA A 60 1.29 2.75 1.07
CA ALA A 60 0.11 2.20 0.41
C ALA A 60 -0.44 0.95 1.13
N LEU A 61 0.45 0.04 1.58
CA LEU A 61 0.09 -1.14 2.37
C LEU A 61 -0.54 -0.77 3.72
N TRP A 62 0.03 0.21 4.42
CA TRP A 62 -0.54 0.74 5.65
C TRP A 62 -1.95 1.29 5.39
N ALA A 63 -2.12 2.13 4.37
CA ALA A 63 -3.43 2.68 4.02
C ALA A 63 -4.45 1.61 3.58
N MET A 64 -4.01 0.51 2.97
CA MET A 64 -4.85 -0.67 2.70
C MET A 64 -5.30 -1.36 3.99
N ALA A 65 -4.38 -1.54 4.94
CA ALA A 65 -4.69 -2.14 6.23
C ALA A 65 -5.68 -1.29 7.04
N GLU A 66 -5.47 0.03 7.10
CA GLU A 66 -6.38 0.97 7.75
C GLU A 66 -7.79 0.92 7.13
N HIS A 67 -7.88 0.85 5.80
CA HIS A 67 -9.17 0.68 5.12
C HIS A 67 -9.83 -0.66 5.47
N HIS A 68 -9.05 -1.74 5.57
CA HIS A 68 -9.61 -3.05 5.86
C HIS A 68 -10.11 -3.18 7.31
N TYR A 69 -9.44 -2.57 8.28
CA TYR A 69 -9.71 -2.80 9.71
C TYR A 69 -10.34 -1.62 10.47
N VAL A 70 -10.20 -0.38 9.97
CA VAL A 70 -10.61 0.82 10.72
C VAL A 70 -11.35 1.79 9.80
N THR A 71 -10.64 2.70 9.17
CA THR A 71 -11.15 3.73 8.26
C THR A 71 -9.97 4.14 7.37
N PRO A 72 -10.17 4.27 6.05
CA PRO A 72 -9.07 4.65 5.17
C PRO A 72 -8.54 6.05 5.52
N PRO A 73 -7.22 6.29 5.46
CA PRO A 73 -6.61 7.56 5.84
C PRO A 73 -6.86 8.69 4.82
N ALA A 74 -7.42 8.36 3.66
CA ALA A 74 -7.90 9.29 2.65
C ALA A 74 -9.09 8.64 1.92
N PRO A 75 -10.00 9.41 1.30
CA PRO A 75 -11.08 8.83 0.49
C PRO A 75 -10.55 7.85 -0.58
N VAL A 76 -11.22 6.70 -0.69
CA VAL A 76 -10.86 5.63 -1.63
C VAL A 76 -12.11 5.15 -2.35
N GLU A 77 -12.17 5.41 -3.65
CA GLU A 77 -13.34 5.09 -4.47
C GLU A 77 -12.98 4.25 -5.70
N GLY A 78 -14.01 3.68 -6.32
CA GLY A 78 -13.93 3.02 -7.62
C GLY A 78 -12.84 1.95 -7.69
N TRP A 79 -11.94 2.11 -8.66
CA TRP A 79 -10.92 1.10 -8.95
C TRP A 79 -9.87 0.95 -7.85
N HIS A 80 -9.65 1.98 -7.02
CA HIS A 80 -8.75 1.90 -5.88
C HIS A 80 -9.31 0.96 -4.81
N ALA A 81 -10.60 1.10 -4.46
CA ALA A 81 -11.24 0.28 -3.43
C ALA A 81 -11.31 -1.21 -3.86
N ARG A 82 -11.48 -1.47 -5.16
CA ARG A 82 -11.42 -2.83 -5.74
C ARG A 82 -10.06 -3.52 -5.60
N ALA A 83 -9.02 -2.85 -5.11
CA ALA A 83 -7.79 -3.54 -4.76
C ALA A 83 -7.93 -4.45 -3.54
N LEU A 84 -8.84 -4.15 -2.61
CA LEU A 84 -9.05 -4.96 -1.42
C LEU A 84 -9.60 -6.35 -1.73
N SER A 85 -10.34 -6.51 -2.84
CA SER A 85 -10.83 -7.82 -3.28
C SER A 85 -9.74 -8.75 -3.81
N LEU A 86 -8.49 -8.25 -3.94
CA LEU A 86 -7.32 -9.03 -4.33
C LEU A 86 -6.52 -9.51 -3.11
N VAL A 87 -6.97 -9.18 -1.90
CA VAL A 87 -6.37 -9.59 -0.64
C VAL A 87 -7.24 -10.72 -0.09
N HIS A 88 -6.64 -11.89 0.16
CA HIS A 88 -7.29 -13.10 0.67
C HIS A 88 -6.65 -13.52 1.98
#